data_AF-A0A9P8L8V8-F1
#
_entry.id   AF-A0A9P8L8V8-F1
#
_cell.length_a   1.000
_cell.length_b   1.000
_cell.length_c   1.000
_cell.angle_alpha   90.00
_cell.angle_beta   90.00
_cell.angle_gamma   90.00
#
_symmetry.space_group_name_H-M   'P 1'
#
loop_
_entity.id
_entity.type
_entity.pdbx_description
1 polymer ?
#
loop_
_entity_poly.entity_id
_entity_poly.type
_entity_poly.pdbx_seq_one_letter_code
_entity_poly.pdbx_strand_id
1 'polypeptide(L)'
;MPSSPSPSPPPPAPIPQAPGRRATALQTIFNDALTHTIKTCNYDNFASCFPTPARYCPGFLYKLWSQLLGAFETRAKTEFETILSERSVVLNLNALDSLIAEARKRKARSSSSLPPPIPPHTLPPPQILHAHLLPHLTHTQSHLNATLQTVQSQNALLATTIQKQREEIATLLGQLEGVVGDLEGAVKGLQEEQGGVESLVGEIESLDRGVKGSMVAV
;
A
#
# COMPACT_ATOMS: atom_id res chain seq x y z
N MET A 1 -10.68 -1.67 -18.76
CA MET A 1 -9.93 -2.47 -17.77
C MET A 1 -10.35 -2.00 -16.39
N PRO A 2 -10.86 -2.87 -15.50
CA PRO A 2 -11.52 -2.45 -14.26
C PRO A 2 -10.51 -1.99 -13.20
N SER A 3 -10.96 -1.03 -12.40
CA SER A 3 -10.30 -0.33 -11.30
C SER A 3 -9.86 -1.26 -10.16
N SER A 4 -8.57 -1.23 -9.81
CA SER A 4 -8.03 -1.88 -8.61
C SER A 4 -8.36 -1.05 -7.36
N PRO A 5 -8.85 -1.67 -6.26
CA PRO A 5 -9.18 -0.96 -5.03
C PRO A 5 -7.92 -0.57 -4.25
N SER A 6 -7.95 0.67 -3.74
CA SER A 6 -7.02 1.29 -2.78
C SER A 6 -6.29 0.30 -1.86
N PRO A 7 -4.95 0.34 -1.72
CA PRO A 7 -4.28 -0.43 -0.69
C PRO A 7 -4.64 0.13 0.68
N SER A 8 -5.41 -0.63 1.44
CA SER A 8 -5.64 -0.37 2.87
C SER A 8 -4.29 -0.23 3.59
N PRO A 9 -4.16 0.66 4.60
CA PRO A 9 -2.95 0.76 5.38
C PRO A 9 -2.59 -0.61 5.99
N PRO A 10 -1.29 -0.93 6.12
CA PRO A 10 -0.86 -2.22 6.64
C PRO A 10 -1.50 -2.48 8.00
N PRO A 11 -2.05 -3.69 8.24
CA PRO A 11 -2.73 -3.99 9.49
C PRO A 11 -1.76 -3.75 10.66
N PRO A 12 -2.23 -3.13 11.76
CA PRO A 12 -1.40 -2.95 12.94
C PRO A 12 -0.88 -4.33 13.39
N ALA A 13 0.39 -4.37 13.81
CA ALA A 13 1.03 -5.61 14.22
C ALA A 13 0.16 -6.34 15.26
N PRO A 14 0.01 -7.68 15.15
CA PRO A 14 -0.81 -8.44 16.09
C PRO A 14 -0.39 -8.15 17.52
N ILE A 15 -1.31 -7.63 18.33
CA ILE A 15 -1.05 -7.38 19.74
C ILE A 15 -0.93 -8.76 20.41
N PRO A 16 0.16 -9.04 21.15
CA PRO A 16 0.28 -10.29 21.88
C PRO A 16 -0.92 -10.46 22.83
N GLN A 17 -1.60 -11.60 22.73
CA GLN A 17 -2.67 -11.96 23.67
C GLN A 17 -2.12 -12.40 25.03
N ALA A 18 -0.82 -12.73 25.08
CA ALA A 18 -0.13 -13.05 26.32
C ALA A 18 -0.03 -11.82 27.23
N PRO A 19 -0.13 -11.99 28.56
CA PRO A 19 -0.02 -10.87 29.49
C PRO A 19 1.36 -10.20 29.37
N GLY A 20 1.35 -8.93 28.98
CA GLY A 20 2.55 -8.09 29.00
C GLY A 20 2.90 -7.64 30.40
N ARG A 21 4.01 -6.89 30.53
CA ARG A 21 4.58 -6.52 31.84
C ARG A 21 3.58 -5.85 32.79
N ARG A 22 2.75 -4.93 32.28
CA ARG A 22 1.73 -4.27 33.11
C ARG A 22 0.56 -5.18 33.47
N ALA A 23 0.13 -6.03 32.54
CA ALA A 23 -0.95 -6.98 32.78
C ALA A 23 -0.53 -7.99 33.86
N THR A 24 0.69 -8.52 33.79
CA THR A 24 1.27 -9.36 34.84
C THR A 24 1.34 -8.63 36.17
N ALA A 25 1.88 -7.40 36.20
CA ALA A 25 1.97 -6.62 37.43
C ALA A 25 0.60 -6.39 38.08
N LEU A 26 -0.44 -6.12 37.29
CA LEU A 26 -1.81 -5.95 37.78
C LEU A 26 -2.32 -7.26 38.43
N GLN A 27 -2.15 -8.39 37.76
CA GLN A 27 -2.52 -9.70 38.30
C GLN A 27 -1.75 -10.04 39.58
N THR A 28 -0.45 -9.74 39.64
CA THR A 28 0.38 -9.96 40.84
C THR A 28 -0.13 -9.12 42.01
N ILE A 29 -0.32 -7.82 41.80
CA ILE A 29 -0.80 -6.89 42.85
C ILE A 29 -2.18 -7.32 43.38
N PHE A 30 -3.09 -7.75 42.48
CA PHE A 30 -4.39 -8.24 42.90
C PHE A 30 -4.29 -9.49 43.79
N ASN A 31 -3.51 -10.49 43.36
CA ASN A 31 -3.31 -11.71 44.13
C ASN A 31 -2.63 -11.45 45.48
N ASP A 32 -1.66 -10.53 45.52
CA ASP A 32 -0.97 -10.13 46.75
C ASP A 32 -1.92 -9.43 47.71
N ALA A 33 -2.74 -8.49 47.22
CA ALA A 33 -3.73 -7.77 48.01
C ALA A 33 -4.83 -8.72 48.55
N LEU A 34 -5.30 -9.65 47.72
CA LEU A 34 -6.27 -10.67 48.11
C LEU A 34 -5.68 -11.55 49.22
N THR A 35 -4.46 -12.05 49.02
CA THR A 35 -3.76 -12.89 50.02
C THR A 35 -3.56 -12.14 51.33
N HIS A 36 -3.19 -10.87 51.29
CA HIS A 36 -3.02 -10.05 52.48
C HIS A 36 -4.35 -9.84 53.22
N THR A 37 -5.44 -9.58 52.49
CA THR A 37 -6.79 -9.44 53.06
C THR A 37 -7.22 -10.72 53.76
N ILE A 38 -7.01 -11.87 53.12
CA ILE A 38 -7.30 -13.20 53.68
C ILE A 38 -6.49 -13.45 54.96
N LYS A 39 -5.19 -13.13 54.96
CA LYS A 39 -4.33 -13.30 56.14
C LYS A 39 -4.73 -12.41 57.31
N THR A 40 -5.26 -11.23 57.03
CA THR A 40 -5.74 -10.29 58.06
C THR A 40 -6.97 -10.84 58.79
N CYS A 41 -7.83 -11.58 58.07
CA CYS A 41 -8.97 -12.31 58.62
C CYS A 41 -8.54 -13.62 59.29
N ASN A 42 -7.66 -13.53 60.30
CA ASN A 42 -7.24 -14.70 61.07
C ASN A 42 -8.42 -15.28 61.90
N TYR A 43 -8.29 -16.56 62.26
CA TYR A 43 -9.33 -17.25 63.02
C TYR A 43 -9.56 -16.66 64.41
N ASP A 44 -8.50 -16.18 65.09
CA ASP A 44 -8.62 -15.65 66.45
C ASP A 44 -9.45 -14.37 66.51
N ASN A 45 -9.23 -13.45 65.55
CA ASN A 45 -10.02 -12.24 65.36
C ASN A 45 -11.47 -12.60 65.04
N PHE A 46 -11.70 -13.59 64.17
CA PHE A 46 -13.04 -14.06 63.84
C PHE A 46 -13.76 -14.68 65.05
N ALA A 47 -13.08 -15.54 65.80
CA ALA A 47 -13.62 -16.21 66.97
C ALA A 47 -13.91 -15.24 68.13
N SER A 48 -13.12 -14.15 68.26
CA SER A 48 -13.35 -13.11 69.26
C SER A 48 -14.71 -12.41 69.10
N CYS A 49 -15.21 -12.29 67.88
CA CYS A 49 -16.54 -11.73 67.57
C CYS A 49 -17.68 -12.69 67.91
N PHE A 50 -17.39 -13.99 68.09
CA PHE A 50 -18.37 -15.05 68.35
C PHE A 50 -17.97 -15.88 69.59
N PRO A 51 -17.96 -15.28 70.80
CA PRO A 51 -17.45 -15.94 72.00
C PRO A 51 -18.28 -17.17 72.43
N THR A 52 -19.60 -17.13 72.23
CA THR A 52 -20.49 -18.26 72.59
C THR A 52 -20.26 -19.46 71.67
N PRO A 53 -20.34 -19.34 70.32
CA PRO A 53 -20.00 -20.45 69.42
C PRO A 53 -18.55 -20.96 69.57
N ALA A 54 -17.58 -20.08 69.84
CA ALA A 54 -16.19 -20.48 70.02
C ALA A 54 -15.99 -21.42 71.21
N ARG A 55 -16.81 -21.30 72.27
CA ARG A 55 -16.76 -22.18 73.45
C ARG A 55 -17.47 -23.51 73.24
N TYR A 56 -18.67 -23.49 72.65
CA TYR A 56 -19.51 -24.68 72.56
C TYR A 56 -19.30 -25.49 71.28
N CYS A 57 -18.78 -24.88 70.22
CA CYS A 57 -18.60 -25.53 68.92
C CYS A 57 -17.42 -24.95 68.10
N PRO A 58 -16.17 -25.04 68.60
CA PRO A 58 -15.00 -24.49 67.90
C PRO A 58 -14.75 -25.16 66.54
N GLY A 59 -15.00 -26.48 66.43
CA GLY A 59 -14.76 -27.22 65.19
C GLY A 59 -15.70 -26.83 64.05
N PHE A 60 -16.96 -26.51 64.33
CA PHE A 60 -17.89 -26.00 63.31
C PHE A 60 -17.57 -24.56 62.93
N LEU A 61 -17.25 -23.71 63.92
CA LEU A 61 -16.84 -22.33 63.69
C LEU A 61 -15.62 -22.24 62.76
N TYR A 62 -14.61 -23.08 63.00
CA TYR A 62 -13.41 -23.16 62.15
C TYR A 62 -13.75 -23.58 60.71
N LYS A 63 -14.61 -24.60 60.54
CA LYS A 63 -15.07 -25.03 59.21
C LYS A 63 -15.82 -23.92 58.48
N LEU A 64 -16.69 -23.18 59.18
CA LEU A 64 -17.42 -22.06 58.61
C LEU A 64 -16.49 -20.93 58.17
N TRP A 65 -15.53 -20.55 59.03
CA TRP A 65 -14.51 -19.55 58.69
C TRP A 65 -13.69 -19.97 57.47
N SER A 66 -13.18 -21.21 57.46
CA SER A 66 -12.39 -21.75 56.34
C SER A 66 -13.19 -21.80 55.03
N GLN A 67 -14.46 -22.23 55.10
CA GLN A 67 -15.34 -22.29 53.93
C GLN A 67 -15.69 -20.89 53.41
N LEU A 68 -15.98 -19.93 54.29
CA LEU A 68 -16.23 -18.54 53.93
C LEU A 68 -15.02 -17.95 53.20
N LEU A 69 -13.83 -18.13 53.76
CA LEU A 69 -12.60 -17.57 53.22
C LEU A 69 -12.22 -18.20 51.87
N GLY A 70 -12.35 -19.53 51.75
CA GLY A 70 -12.12 -20.25 50.50
C GLY A 70 -13.14 -19.90 49.41
N ALA A 71 -14.42 -19.75 49.77
CA ALA A 71 -15.45 -19.30 48.84
C ALA A 71 -15.21 -17.85 48.38
N PHE A 72 -14.83 -16.97 49.31
CA PHE A 72 -14.47 -15.59 48.99
C PHE A 72 -13.26 -15.52 48.05
N GLU A 73 -12.18 -16.25 48.35
CA GLU A 73 -11.00 -16.31 47.50
C GLU A 73 -11.34 -16.76 46.07
N THR A 74 -12.06 -17.87 45.98
CA THR A 74 -12.46 -18.45 44.69
C THR A 74 -13.33 -17.46 43.92
N ARG A 75 -14.34 -16.88 44.58
CA ARG A 75 -15.26 -15.93 43.95
C ARG A 75 -14.55 -14.65 43.51
N ALA A 76 -13.67 -14.11 44.33
CA ALA A 76 -12.90 -12.92 44.00
C ALA A 76 -12.00 -13.16 42.78
N LYS A 77 -11.32 -14.30 42.71
CA LYS A 77 -10.52 -14.68 41.54
C LYS A 77 -11.37 -14.86 40.29
N THR A 78 -12.51 -15.53 40.38
CA THR A 78 -13.40 -15.73 39.22
C THR A 78 -13.98 -14.41 38.70
N GLU A 79 -14.44 -13.53 39.59
CA GLU A 79 -14.99 -12.23 39.19
C GLU A 79 -13.91 -11.34 38.57
N PHE A 80 -12.69 -11.39 39.10
CA PHE A 80 -11.56 -10.67 38.55
C PHE A 80 -11.22 -11.13 37.12
N GLU A 81 -11.16 -12.43 36.86
CA GLU A 81 -10.95 -12.97 35.50
C GLU A 81 -12.09 -12.58 34.55
N THR A 82 -13.35 -12.61 35.03
CA THR A 82 -14.50 -12.12 34.27
C THR A 82 -14.30 -10.65 33.88
N ILE A 83 -13.94 -9.78 34.83
CA ILE A 83 -13.69 -8.36 34.54
C ILE A 83 -12.53 -8.18 33.55
N LEU A 84 -11.44 -8.94 33.69
CA LEU A 84 -10.30 -8.87 32.78
C LEU A 84 -10.70 -9.20 31.34
N SER A 85 -11.55 -10.20 31.14
CA SER A 85 -12.04 -10.61 29.83
C SER A 85 -13.07 -9.63 29.25
N GLU A 86 -14.08 -9.22 30.03
CA GLU A 86 -15.13 -8.28 29.60
C GLU A 86 -14.58 -6.93 29.14
N ARG A 87 -13.59 -6.40 29.87
CA ARG A 87 -12.95 -5.10 29.55
C ARG A 87 -11.75 -5.26 28.63
N SER A 88 -11.41 -6.49 28.20
CA SER A 88 -10.22 -6.78 27.37
C SER A 88 -8.95 -6.12 27.91
N VAL A 89 -8.78 -6.16 29.24
CA VAL A 89 -7.77 -5.37 29.96
C VAL A 89 -6.36 -5.73 29.51
N VAL A 90 -6.09 -7.03 29.29
CA VAL A 90 -4.77 -7.51 28.86
C VAL A 90 -4.38 -6.90 27.51
N LEU A 91 -5.29 -6.91 26.54
CA LEU A 91 -5.06 -6.31 25.22
C LEU A 91 -4.79 -4.80 25.33
N ASN A 92 -5.61 -4.09 26.13
CA ASN A 92 -5.49 -2.66 26.31
C ASN A 92 -4.17 -2.26 27.00
N LEU A 93 -3.74 -3.00 28.01
CA LEU A 93 -2.46 -2.77 28.69
C LEU A 93 -1.27 -3.09 27.77
N ASN A 94 -1.36 -4.12 26.95
CA ASN A 94 -0.33 -4.46 25.96
C ASN A 94 -0.25 -3.41 24.85
N ALA A 95 -1.38 -2.89 24.39
CA ALA A 95 -1.45 -1.77 23.45
C ALA A 95 -0.81 -0.51 24.06
N LEU A 96 -1.09 -0.21 25.33
CA LEU A 96 -0.49 0.91 26.04
C LEU A 96 1.03 0.75 26.19
N ASP A 97 1.53 -0.44 26.51
CA ASP A 97 2.98 -0.70 26.57
C ASP A 97 3.64 -0.49 25.20
N SER A 98 2.96 -0.90 24.12
CA SER A 98 3.42 -0.68 22.75
C SER A 98 3.48 0.81 22.39
N LEU A 99 2.44 1.57 22.73
CA LEU A 99 2.38 3.03 22.52
C LEU A 99 3.48 3.76 23.31
N ILE A 100 3.74 3.36 24.56
CA ILE A 100 4.82 3.94 25.36
C ILE A 100 6.19 3.62 24.75
N ALA A 101 6.40 2.39 24.27
CA ALA A 101 7.64 2.02 23.60
C ALA A 101 7.86 2.85 22.33
N GLU A 102 6.81 3.07 21.53
CA GLU A 102 6.87 3.92 20.36
C GLU A 102 7.15 5.39 20.71
N ALA A 103 6.45 5.93 21.72
CA ALA A 103 6.67 7.29 22.20
C ALA A 103 8.11 7.50 22.69
N ARG A 104 8.69 6.53 23.40
CA ARG A 104 10.11 6.54 23.81
C ARG A 104 11.05 6.53 22.61
N LYS A 105 10.77 5.73 21.58
CA LYS A 105 11.55 5.72 20.33
C LYS A 105 11.47 7.07 19.61
N ARG A 106 10.28 7.68 19.53
CA ARG A 106 10.11 9.02 18.93
C ARG A 106 10.89 10.08 19.71
N LYS A 107 10.81 10.06 21.05
CA LYS A 107 11.58 10.96 21.93
C LYS A 107 13.09 10.80 21.77
N ALA A 108 13.59 9.57 21.58
CA ALA A 108 15.01 9.32 21.37
C ALA A 108 15.52 9.83 20.00
N ARG A 109 14.64 9.88 18.99
CA ARG A 109 14.95 10.42 17.64
C ARG A 109 14.79 11.93 17.56
N SER A 110 14.01 12.53 18.45
CA SER A 110 13.77 13.98 18.48
C SER A 110 14.93 14.70 19.15
N SER A 111 15.39 15.82 18.57
CA SER A 111 16.41 16.67 19.20
C SER A 111 15.85 17.35 20.46
N SER A 112 16.71 17.62 21.45
CA SER A 112 16.32 18.21 22.75
C SER A 112 15.73 19.62 22.67
N SER A 113 15.68 20.23 21.48
CA SER A 113 15.24 21.62 21.27
C SER A 113 13.75 21.75 20.90
N LEU A 114 13.01 20.64 20.81
CA LEU A 114 11.61 20.69 20.41
C LEU A 114 10.70 21.13 21.56
N PRO A 115 9.67 21.97 21.28
CA PRO A 115 8.70 22.38 22.27
C PRO A 115 7.95 21.16 22.85
N PRO A 116 7.43 21.27 24.08
CA PRO A 116 6.71 20.17 24.72
C PRO A 116 5.49 19.76 23.90
N PRO A 117 5.13 18.45 23.92
CA PRO A 117 3.98 17.96 23.17
C PRO A 117 2.69 18.60 23.69
N ILE A 118 1.92 19.18 22.76
CA ILE A 118 0.61 19.77 23.06
C ILE A 118 -0.39 18.63 23.27
N PRO A 119 -1.09 18.57 24.40
CA PRO A 119 -2.03 17.50 24.64
C PRO A 119 -3.29 17.66 23.78
N PRO A 120 -3.88 16.57 23.26
CA PRO A 120 -4.91 16.65 22.24
C PRO A 120 -6.21 17.33 22.69
N HIS A 121 -6.51 17.32 24.00
CA HIS A 121 -7.70 17.99 24.56
C HIS A 121 -7.60 19.52 24.56
N THR A 122 -6.42 20.08 24.30
CA THR A 122 -6.22 21.53 24.16
C THR A 122 -6.26 22.00 22.70
N LEU A 123 -6.30 21.07 21.75
CA LEU A 123 -6.32 21.39 20.32
C LEU A 123 -7.76 21.70 19.85
N PRO A 124 -7.96 22.76 19.05
CA PRO A 124 -9.25 23.06 18.47
C PRO A 124 -9.68 21.96 17.48
N PRO A 125 -10.99 21.69 17.35
CA PRO A 125 -11.53 20.65 16.45
C PRO A 125 -11.00 20.67 15.01
N PRO A 126 -10.88 21.81 14.30
CA PRO A 126 -10.37 21.82 12.93
C PRO A 126 -8.93 21.31 12.83
N GLN A 127 -8.08 21.57 13.83
CA GLN A 127 -6.70 21.08 13.81
C GLN A 127 -6.62 19.56 13.98
N ILE A 128 -7.50 18.98 14.80
CA ILE A 128 -7.60 17.52 14.96
C ILE A 128 -8.04 16.88 13.65
N LEU A 129 -9.09 17.43 13.01
CA LEU A 129 -9.59 16.96 11.72
C LEU A 129 -8.49 17.04 10.65
N HIS A 130 -7.81 18.18 10.54
CA HIS A 130 -6.72 18.34 9.58
C HIS A 130 -5.57 17.37 9.85
N ALA A 131 -5.17 17.18 11.11
CA ALA A 131 -4.12 16.24 11.48
C ALA A 131 -4.46 14.78 11.10
N HIS A 132 -5.73 14.39 11.19
CA HIS A 132 -6.20 13.08 10.75
C HIS A 132 -6.31 12.94 9.23
N LEU A 133 -6.71 13.99 8.51
CA LEU A 133 -6.84 13.95 7.05
C LEU A 133 -5.48 14.04 6.34
N LEU A 134 -4.50 14.72 6.95
CA LEU A 134 -3.21 14.99 6.33
C LEU A 134 -2.49 13.71 5.85
N PRO A 135 -2.37 12.61 6.62
CA PRO A 135 -1.75 11.37 6.13
C PRO A 135 -2.46 10.75 4.92
N HIS A 136 -3.80 10.85 4.86
CA HIS A 136 -4.56 10.34 3.72
C HIS A 136 -4.37 11.20 2.48
N LEU A 137 -4.38 12.53 2.66
CA LEU A 137 -4.14 13.48 1.57
C LEU A 137 -2.71 13.39 1.04
N THR A 138 -1.70 13.26 1.90
CA THR A 138 -0.31 13.09 1.45
C THR A 138 -0.09 11.76 0.76
N HIS A 139 -0.70 10.67 1.25
CA HIS A 139 -0.65 9.37 0.58
C HIS A 139 -1.28 9.45 -0.82
N THR A 140 -2.50 9.96 -0.93
CA THR A 140 -3.19 10.10 -2.23
C THR A 140 -2.45 11.03 -3.19
N GLN A 141 -1.92 12.16 -2.70
CA GLN A 141 -1.08 13.05 -3.49
C GLN A 141 0.18 12.36 -4.01
N SER A 142 0.88 11.59 -3.16
CA SER A 142 2.07 10.84 -3.57
C SER A 142 1.75 9.79 -4.63
N HIS A 143 0.63 9.08 -4.49
CA HIS A 143 0.15 8.10 -5.46
C HIS A 143 -0.18 8.76 -6.80
N LEU A 144 -0.96 9.85 -6.79
CA LEU A 144 -1.30 10.59 -8.02
C LEU A 144 -0.05 11.14 -8.73
N ASN A 145 0.90 11.69 -7.98
CA ASN A 145 2.17 12.15 -8.56
C ASN A 145 2.95 11.01 -9.22
N ALA A 146 3.01 9.83 -8.61
CA ALA A 146 3.66 8.67 -9.20
C ALA A 146 2.96 8.21 -10.50
N THR A 147 1.62 8.19 -10.52
CA THR A 147 0.87 7.85 -11.73
C THR A 147 1.07 8.88 -12.84
N LEU A 148 1.09 10.17 -12.50
CA LEU A 148 1.33 11.26 -13.43
C LEU A 148 2.72 11.15 -14.04
N GLN A 149 3.75 10.93 -13.22
CA GLN A 149 5.12 10.73 -13.71
C GLN A 149 5.23 9.52 -14.64
N THR A 150 4.54 8.41 -14.29
CA THR A 150 4.50 7.21 -15.13
C THR A 150 3.87 7.51 -16.49
N VAL A 151 2.71 8.16 -16.52
CA VAL A 151 2.01 8.51 -17.77
C VAL A 151 2.80 9.51 -18.59
N GLN A 152 3.42 10.52 -17.96
CA GLN A 152 4.27 11.47 -18.68
C GLN A 152 5.48 10.79 -19.32
N SER A 153 6.12 9.83 -18.62
CA SER A 153 7.23 9.06 -19.18
C SER A 153 6.79 8.20 -20.36
N GLN A 154 5.61 7.56 -20.29
CA GLN A 154 5.04 6.78 -21.38
C GLN A 154 4.71 7.65 -22.59
N ASN A 155 4.09 8.81 -22.36
CA ASN A 155 3.77 9.76 -23.43
C ASN A 155 5.03 10.29 -24.12
N ALA A 156 6.10 10.57 -23.36
CA ALA A 156 7.38 10.97 -23.94
C ALA A 156 7.96 9.86 -24.83
N LEU A 157 7.93 8.61 -24.38
CA LEU A 157 8.38 7.46 -25.18
C LEU A 157 7.54 7.31 -26.45
N LEU A 158 6.21 7.34 -26.35
CA LEU A 158 5.31 7.23 -27.49
C LEU A 158 5.53 8.37 -28.50
N ALA A 159 5.73 9.60 -28.03
CA ALA A 159 6.03 10.74 -28.89
C ALA A 159 7.35 10.53 -29.67
N THR A 160 8.39 10.01 -29.01
CA THR A 160 9.65 9.69 -29.70
C THR A 160 9.49 8.58 -30.74
N THR A 161 8.68 7.56 -30.45
CA THR A 161 8.39 6.48 -31.39
C THR A 161 7.62 6.99 -32.60
N ILE A 162 6.60 7.82 -32.40
CA ILE A 162 5.82 8.43 -33.50
C ILE A 162 6.73 9.29 -34.38
N GLN A 163 7.65 10.05 -33.79
CA GLN A 163 8.58 10.87 -34.54
C GLN A 163 9.52 10.02 -35.42
N LYS A 164 10.09 8.95 -34.88
CA LYS A 164 10.89 8.00 -35.66
C LYS A 164 10.10 7.35 -36.79
N GLN A 165 8.89 6.91 -36.51
CA GLN A 165 8.00 6.33 -37.53
C GLN A 165 7.67 7.33 -38.64
N ARG A 166 7.48 8.61 -38.31
CA ARG A 166 7.26 9.66 -39.31
C ARG A 166 8.47 9.90 -40.20
N GLU A 167 9.67 9.88 -39.62
CA GLU A 167 10.93 9.98 -40.37
C GLU A 167 11.14 8.76 -41.28
N GLU A 168 10.86 7.56 -40.78
CA GLU A 168 10.87 6.32 -41.57
C GLU A 168 9.87 6.38 -42.74
N ILE A 169 8.63 6.83 -42.51
CA ILE A 169 7.63 6.99 -43.58
C ILE A 169 8.10 8.00 -44.62
N ALA A 170 8.66 9.14 -44.20
CA ALA A 170 9.16 10.16 -45.13
C ALA A 170 10.30 9.62 -46.02
N THR A 171 11.21 8.83 -45.45
CA THR A 171 12.29 8.20 -46.23
C THR A 171 11.77 7.15 -47.20
N LEU A 172 10.83 6.30 -46.79
CA LEU A 172 10.20 5.30 -47.67
C LEU A 172 9.41 5.95 -48.81
N LEU A 173 8.68 7.04 -48.54
CA LEU A 173 7.97 7.80 -49.57
C LEU A 173 8.95 8.42 -50.57
N GLY A 174 10.05 9.02 -50.12
CA GLY A 174 11.08 9.56 -51.01
C GLY A 174 11.74 8.47 -51.88
N GLN A 175 11.95 7.27 -51.35
CA GLN A 175 12.43 6.12 -52.13
C GLN A 175 11.41 5.67 -53.18
N LEU A 176 10.12 5.60 -52.82
CA LEU A 176 9.04 5.27 -53.75
C LEU A 176 8.90 6.31 -54.87
N GLU A 177 8.94 7.60 -54.53
CA GLU A 177 8.92 8.69 -55.50
C GLU A 177 10.12 8.61 -56.46
N GLY A 178 11.31 8.26 -55.94
CA GLY A 178 12.50 7.99 -56.76
C GLY A 178 12.28 6.83 -57.75
N VAL A 179 11.80 5.69 -57.26
CA VAL A 179 11.53 4.51 -58.12
C VAL A 179 10.45 4.80 -59.17
N VAL A 180 9.40 5.55 -58.81
CA VAL A 180 8.37 5.99 -59.77
C VAL A 180 8.98 6.92 -60.82
N GLY A 181 9.83 7.87 -60.42
CA GLY A 181 10.56 8.74 -61.34
C GLY A 181 11.49 7.96 -62.28
N ASP A 182 12.19 6.94 -61.77
CA ASP A 182 13.04 6.06 -62.57
C ASP A 182 12.22 5.26 -63.58
N LEU A 183 11.04 4.75 -63.19
CA LEU A 183 10.11 4.07 -64.09
C LEU A 183 9.54 5.01 -65.16
N GLU A 184 9.13 6.22 -64.78
CA GLU A 184 8.68 7.24 -65.74
C GLU A 184 9.80 7.62 -66.72
N GLY A 185 11.04 7.72 -66.24
CA GLY A 185 12.22 7.94 -67.07
C GLY A 185 12.49 6.80 -68.04
N ALA A 186 12.40 5.54 -67.57
CA ALA A 186 12.55 4.36 -68.41
C ALA A 186 11.44 4.27 -69.47
N VAL A 187 10.19 4.58 -69.12
CA VAL A 187 9.07 4.63 -70.08
C VAL A 187 9.29 5.71 -71.14
N LYS A 188 9.75 6.90 -70.77
CA LYS A 188 10.12 7.95 -71.74
C LYS A 188 11.23 7.51 -72.67
N GLY A 189 12.29 6.89 -72.15
CA GLY A 189 13.39 6.35 -72.96
C GLY A 189 12.91 5.30 -73.96
N LEU A 190 12.03 4.38 -73.55
CA LEU A 190 11.42 3.40 -74.47
C LEU A 190 10.56 4.07 -75.55
N GLN A 191 9.87 5.16 -75.22
CA GLN A 191 9.03 5.87 -76.19
C GLN A 191 9.86 6.71 -77.17
N GLU A 192 11.00 7.25 -76.73
CA GLU A 192 12.00 7.88 -77.61
C GLU A 192 12.66 6.86 -78.53
N GLU A 193 13.00 5.67 -78.03
CA GLU A 193 13.49 4.57 -78.88
C GLU A 193 12.42 4.08 -79.86
N GLN A 194 11.14 3.98 -79.46
CA GLN A 194 10.05 3.66 -80.40
C GLN A 194 9.88 4.73 -81.48
N GLY A 195 9.97 6.02 -81.15
CA GLY A 195 9.95 7.10 -82.14
C GLY A 195 11.18 7.08 -83.06
N GLY A 196 12.36 6.71 -82.53
CA GLY A 196 13.57 6.47 -83.32
C GLY A 196 13.43 5.26 -84.24
N VAL A 197 12.82 4.17 -83.77
CA VAL A 197 12.55 2.96 -84.56
C VAL A 197 11.48 3.24 -85.63
N GLU A 198 10.42 3.98 -85.33
CA GLU A 198 9.43 4.41 -86.33
C GLU A 198 10.04 5.35 -87.39
N SER A 199 10.93 6.26 -86.99
CA SER A 199 11.70 7.11 -87.91
C SER A 199 12.62 6.28 -88.81
N LEU A 200 13.36 5.32 -88.24
CA LEU A 200 14.24 4.42 -89.00
C LEU A 200 13.43 3.51 -89.93
N VAL A 201 12.26 3.02 -89.51
CA VAL A 201 11.34 2.26 -90.36
C VAL A 201 10.83 3.12 -91.52
N GLY A 202 10.44 4.37 -91.26
CA GLY A 202 10.07 5.32 -92.31
C GLY A 202 11.22 5.64 -93.29
N GLU A 203 12.44 5.75 -92.77
CA GLU A 203 13.64 6.00 -93.58
C GLU A 203 14.01 4.78 -94.44
N ILE A 204 13.91 3.56 -93.90
CA ILE A 204 14.08 2.31 -94.66
C ILE A 204 13.01 2.18 -95.74
N GLU A 205 11.74 2.50 -95.46
CA GLU A 205 10.68 2.52 -96.48
C GLU A 205 10.93 3.57 -97.57
N SER A 206 11.55 4.70 -97.23
CA SER A 206 11.94 5.72 -98.20
C SER A 206 13.10 5.26 -99.10
N LEU A 207 14.08 4.55 -98.53
CA LEU A 207 15.20 3.96 -99.26
C LEU A 207 14.74 2.79 -100.15
N ASP A 208 13.83 1.92 -99.69
CA ASP A 208 13.25 0.85 -100.52
C ASP A 208 12.47 1.41 -101.73
N ARG A 209 11.72 2.50 -101.54
CA ARG A 209 11.11 3.24 -102.66
C ARG A 209 12.14 3.81 -103.63
N GLY A 210 13.27 4.32 -103.13
CA GLY A 210 14.38 4.83 -103.94
C GLY A 210 15.08 3.73 -104.76
N VAL A 211 15.33 2.56 -104.17
CA VAL A 211 15.97 1.42 -104.84
C VAL A 211 15.06 0.84 -105.93
N LYS A 212 13.75 0.72 -105.69
CA LYS A 212 12.79 0.31 -106.71
C LYS A 212 12.70 1.30 -107.88
N GLY A 213 12.88 2.60 -107.63
CA GLY A 213 12.96 3.62 -108.70
C GLY A 213 14.22 3.51 -109.56
N SER A 214 15.36 3.15 -108.96
CA SER A 214 16.64 2.96 -109.66
C SER A 214 16.70 1.70 -110.52
N MET A 215 15.94 0.65 -110.17
CA MET A 215 15.98 -0.63 -110.88
C MET A 215 15.10 -0.68 -112.15
N VAL A 216 14.34 0.39 -112.42
CA VAL A 216 13.55 0.56 -113.66
C VAL A 216 14.31 1.39 -114.71
N ALA A 217 15.52 1.85 -114.39
CA ALA A 217 16.38 2.65 -115.26
C ALA A 217 17.71 1.95 -115.60
N VAL A 218 17.64 0.66 -115.99
CA VAL A 218 18.63 -0.06 -116.81
C VAL A 218 17.84 -0.97 -117.74
#